data_AF-A0AAD4L773-F1
#
_entry.id   AF-A0AAD4L773-F1
#
_cell.length_a   1.000
_cell.length_b   1.000
_cell.length_c   1.000
_cell.angle_alpha   90.00
_cell.angle_beta   90.00
_cell.angle_gamma   90.00
#
_symmetry.space_group_name_H-M   'P 1'
#
loop_
_entity.id
_entity.type
_entity.pdbx_description
1 polymer ?
#
loop_
_entity_poly.entity_id
_entity_poly.type
_entity_poly.pdbx_seq_one_letter_code
_entity_poly.pdbx_strand_id
1 'polypeptide(L)'
;MHLNGHLQPSVKTRRLKSLPSAYQDFSILVPSRIRPRQSFPLMSERSTTDPILGSRLYDLFKTCIPGTSPLSEEMRRRRLRVCLMCLWYCGKAYNQPQNSEPLPSYVRVVFASPEMTHRIQEEEDPAARVIGRCFGALVAKKLSSDIDSHNTRGVPVKEGELACLSAILDTESREVMSWLGEPGAIELANIVSLMLVHADPLVGDKMPSDVLHVFKETLNILSQTLLGKIHADLPLPQIAQFHEIYSKAPNWLTDELRQISDALPTGIAVFPEAQLAQESSWTNISHVS
;
A
#
# COMPACT_ATOMS: atom_id res chain seq x y z
N MET A 1 -50.94 -51.47 -17.26
CA MET A 1 -50.51 -52.45 -18.29
C MET A 1 -50.80 -51.83 -19.67
N HIS A 2 -49.87 -52.06 -20.60
CA HIS A 2 -49.77 -51.60 -21.99
C HIS A 2 -49.17 -50.21 -22.28
N LEU A 3 -48.28 -50.29 -23.28
CA LEU A 3 -47.15 -49.47 -23.66
C LEU A 3 -47.37 -48.89 -25.07
N ASN A 4 -46.66 -47.79 -25.31
CA ASN A 4 -45.96 -47.40 -26.55
C ASN A 4 -46.71 -47.09 -27.85
N GLY A 5 -46.48 -45.86 -28.32
CA GLY A 5 -46.49 -45.46 -29.72
C GLY A 5 -45.55 -44.26 -29.91
N HIS A 6 -44.36 -44.53 -30.43
CA HIS A 6 -43.27 -43.60 -30.75
C HIS A 6 -43.65 -42.62 -31.88
N LEU A 7 -43.38 -41.33 -31.72
CA LEU A 7 -43.26 -40.36 -32.81
C LEU A 7 -42.08 -39.40 -32.50
N GLN A 8 -41.00 -39.52 -33.27
CA GLN A 8 -39.98 -38.49 -33.48
C GLN A 8 -40.42 -37.58 -34.64
N PRO A 9 -39.99 -36.31 -34.68
CA PRO A 9 -39.02 -36.01 -35.75
C PRO A 9 -37.99 -34.89 -35.47
N SER A 10 -36.82 -35.11 -36.08
CA SER A 10 -36.06 -34.16 -36.92
C SER A 10 -35.30 -33.01 -36.26
N VAL A 11 -34.00 -33.28 -36.01
CA VAL A 11 -32.96 -32.26 -35.81
C VAL A 11 -32.47 -31.78 -37.18
N LYS A 12 -32.79 -30.53 -37.54
CA LYS A 12 -32.21 -29.84 -38.70
C LYS A 12 -30.84 -29.29 -38.37
N THR A 13 -29.79 -29.92 -38.91
CA THR A 13 -28.42 -29.41 -38.95
C THR A 13 -28.32 -28.25 -39.94
N ARG A 14 -28.02 -27.04 -39.44
CA ARG A 14 -27.65 -25.90 -40.29
C ARG A 14 -26.22 -26.09 -40.81
N ARG A 15 -26.10 -26.29 -42.13
CA ARG A 15 -24.86 -26.15 -42.88
C ARG A 15 -24.36 -24.70 -42.81
N LEU A 16 -23.14 -24.52 -42.29
CA LEU A 16 -22.33 -23.32 -42.48
C LEU A 16 -22.02 -23.18 -43.97
N LYS A 17 -22.50 -22.10 -44.59
CA LYS A 17 -22.10 -21.70 -45.94
C LYS A 17 -20.72 -21.08 -45.86
N SER A 18 -19.82 -21.62 -46.68
CA SER A 18 -18.53 -21.08 -47.04
C SER A 18 -18.67 -19.68 -47.66
N LEU A 19 -17.84 -18.74 -47.18
CA LEU A 19 -17.62 -17.45 -47.83
C LEU A 19 -16.40 -17.54 -48.76
N PRO A 20 -16.35 -16.78 -49.87
CA PRO A 20 -15.38 -16.97 -50.94
C PRO A 20 -14.00 -16.42 -50.63
N SER A 21 -13.01 -17.17 -51.13
CA SER A 21 -11.63 -16.79 -51.38
C SER A 21 -11.54 -15.57 -52.31
N ALA A 22 -10.99 -14.48 -51.79
CA ALA A 22 -10.29 -13.47 -52.58
C ALA A 22 -9.28 -12.80 -51.65
N TYR A 23 -8.05 -12.63 -52.13
CA TYR A 23 -6.85 -12.11 -51.44
C TYR A 23 -5.98 -13.15 -50.72
N GLN A 24 -5.50 -14.12 -51.49
CA GLN A 24 -4.10 -14.55 -51.38
C GLN A 24 -3.26 -13.81 -52.42
N ASP A 25 -1.97 -13.65 -52.11
CA ASP A 25 -0.86 -13.14 -52.91
C ASP A 25 -0.60 -11.63 -52.91
N PHE A 26 0.20 -11.19 -51.94
CA PHE A 26 1.43 -10.44 -52.21
C PHE A 26 2.47 -10.80 -51.15
N SER A 27 3.40 -11.70 -51.50
CA SER A 27 4.71 -11.78 -50.86
C SER A 27 5.70 -10.91 -51.65
N ILE A 28 6.74 -10.46 -50.95
CA ILE A 28 7.95 -9.75 -51.40
C ILE A 28 7.87 -8.21 -51.27
N LEU A 29 8.28 -7.69 -50.10
CA LEU A 29 9.62 -7.11 -49.91
C LEU A 29 9.76 -6.72 -48.43
N VAL A 30 10.86 -7.14 -47.80
CA VAL A 30 11.25 -6.73 -46.45
C VAL A 30 11.93 -5.36 -46.53
N PRO A 31 11.47 -4.35 -45.78
CA PRO A 31 12.33 -3.26 -45.35
C PRO A 31 12.54 -3.38 -43.84
N SER A 32 13.74 -3.83 -43.49
CA SER A 32 14.32 -3.73 -42.16
C SER A 32 14.33 -2.26 -41.74
N ARG A 33 13.45 -1.87 -40.81
CA ARG A 33 13.56 -0.77 -39.82
C ARG A 33 12.18 -0.47 -39.24
N ILE A 34 11.76 -1.28 -38.27
CA ILE A 34 10.75 -0.83 -37.30
C ILE A 34 11.44 0.22 -36.43
N ARG A 35 11.20 1.50 -36.74
CA ARG A 35 11.49 2.58 -35.80
C ARG A 35 10.69 2.31 -34.53
N PRO A 36 11.28 2.50 -33.34
CA PRO A 36 10.51 2.35 -32.10
C PRO A 36 9.34 3.32 -32.14
N ARG A 37 8.18 2.81 -31.71
CA ARG A 37 6.98 3.57 -31.36
C ARG A 37 7.43 4.87 -30.69
N GLN A 38 6.97 5.99 -31.23
CA GLN A 38 7.01 7.27 -30.54
C GLN A 38 6.42 7.04 -29.15
N SER A 39 7.30 7.06 -28.15
CA SER A 39 6.93 7.25 -26.76
C SER A 39 6.10 8.53 -26.73
N PHE A 40 4.87 8.44 -26.21
CA PHE A 40 4.17 9.63 -25.76
C PHE A 40 5.14 10.44 -24.90
N PRO A 41 5.33 11.75 -25.16
CA PRO A 41 6.08 12.60 -24.25
C PRO A 41 5.24 12.73 -22.98
N LEU A 42 5.43 11.80 -22.04
CA LEU A 42 4.99 11.99 -20.66
C LEU A 42 5.90 13.07 -20.07
N MET A 43 5.38 14.30 -20.12
CA MET A 43 5.70 15.40 -19.20
C MET A 43 7.20 15.67 -19.00
N SER A 44 7.92 15.94 -20.08
CA SER A 44 9.21 16.63 -20.01
C SER A 44 9.00 18.13 -20.21
N GLU A 45 8.47 18.78 -19.18
CA GLU A 45 8.60 20.22 -18.99
C GLU A 45 8.54 20.47 -17.49
N ARG A 46 9.60 21.07 -16.92
CA ARG A 46 9.61 21.62 -15.56
C ARG A 46 8.52 22.69 -15.48
N SER A 47 7.30 22.25 -15.23
CA SER A 47 6.12 23.10 -15.23
C SER A 47 5.65 23.25 -13.79
N THR A 48 5.37 24.49 -13.44
CA THR A 48 4.78 25.02 -12.20
C THR A 48 3.35 24.51 -11.93
N THR A 49 3.04 23.26 -12.28
CA THR A 49 1.70 22.65 -12.32
C THR A 49 1.23 22.04 -10.99
N ASP A 50 2.06 22.00 -9.96
CA ASP A 50 1.77 21.26 -8.73
C ASP A 50 0.64 21.82 -7.82
N PRO A 51 0.44 23.13 -7.64
CA PRO A 51 -0.58 23.61 -6.70
C PRO A 51 -2.02 23.43 -7.22
N ILE A 52 -2.22 23.48 -8.54
CA ILE A 52 -3.55 23.34 -9.16
C ILE A 52 -4.03 21.88 -9.07
N LEU A 53 -3.15 20.91 -9.30
CA LEU A 53 -3.48 19.49 -9.16
C LEU A 53 -3.73 19.14 -7.69
N GLY A 54 -2.89 19.64 -6.78
CA GLY A 54 -3.10 19.51 -5.34
C GLY A 54 -4.44 20.09 -4.88
N SER A 55 -4.76 21.31 -5.29
CA SER A 55 -6.03 21.96 -4.91
C SER A 55 -7.24 21.22 -5.49
N ARG A 56 -7.17 20.76 -6.75
CA ARG A 56 -8.24 19.96 -7.36
C ARG A 56 -8.42 18.62 -6.69
N LEU A 57 -7.33 17.97 -6.27
CA LEU A 57 -7.38 16.72 -5.53
C LEU A 57 -8.01 16.94 -4.14
N TYR A 58 -7.61 17.99 -3.45
CA TYR A 58 -8.19 18.39 -2.18
C TYR A 58 -9.69 18.70 -2.31
N ASP A 59 -10.09 19.51 -3.29
CA ASP A 59 -11.49 19.84 -3.56
C ASP A 59 -12.30 18.60 -3.92
N LEU A 60 -11.73 17.70 -4.72
CA LEU A 60 -12.33 16.42 -5.06
C LEU A 60 -12.64 15.61 -3.80
N PHE A 61 -11.65 15.43 -2.91
CA PHE A 61 -11.87 14.75 -1.64
C PHE A 61 -12.85 15.48 -0.73
N LYS A 62 -12.82 16.82 -0.75
CA LYS A 62 -13.77 17.63 0.02
C LYS A 62 -15.21 17.35 -0.40
N THR A 63 -15.47 17.20 -1.70
CA THR A 63 -16.81 16.81 -2.19
C THR A 63 -17.19 15.36 -1.88
N CYS A 64 -16.25 14.56 -1.37
CA CYS A 64 -16.49 13.20 -0.91
C CYS A 64 -16.69 13.11 0.61
N ILE A 65 -16.69 14.23 1.35
CA ILE A 65 -16.95 14.24 2.80
C ILE A 65 -18.47 14.17 3.05
N PRO A 66 -18.93 13.28 3.97
CA PRO A 66 -20.33 13.22 4.39
C PRO A 66 -20.88 14.60 4.79
N GLY A 67 -22.13 14.88 4.40
CA GLY A 67 -22.84 16.12 4.78
C GLY A 67 -22.38 17.41 4.07
N THR A 68 -21.26 17.40 3.33
CA THR A 68 -20.80 18.56 2.53
C THR A 68 -21.06 18.39 1.04
N SER A 69 -21.37 17.16 0.60
CA SER A 69 -21.58 16.82 -0.79
C SER A 69 -23.02 17.08 -1.23
N PRO A 70 -23.27 17.64 -2.43
CA PRO A 70 -24.60 17.65 -3.03
C PRO A 70 -25.04 16.26 -3.54
N LEU A 71 -24.16 15.25 -3.47
CA LEU A 71 -24.42 13.88 -3.93
C LEU A 71 -25.14 13.08 -2.85
N SER A 72 -25.90 12.06 -3.26
CA SER A 72 -26.39 11.04 -2.34
C SER A 72 -25.21 10.27 -1.73
N GLU A 73 -25.39 9.73 -0.52
CA GLU A 73 -24.33 8.96 0.17
C GLU A 73 -23.83 7.74 -0.63
N GLU A 74 -24.70 7.12 -1.43
CA GLU A 74 -24.29 6.05 -2.35
C GLU A 74 -23.39 6.57 -3.49
N MET A 75 -23.76 7.69 -4.12
CA MET A 75 -22.97 8.30 -5.18
C MET A 75 -21.65 8.85 -4.65
N ARG A 76 -21.66 9.45 -3.45
CA ARG A 76 -20.46 9.92 -2.74
C ARG A 76 -19.46 8.78 -2.54
N ARG A 77 -19.92 7.65 -1.96
CA ARG A 77 -19.09 6.46 -1.73
C ARG A 77 -18.53 5.88 -3.03
N ARG A 78 -19.37 5.72 -4.06
CA ARG A 78 -18.92 5.24 -5.38
C ARG A 78 -17.85 6.15 -5.98
N ARG A 79 -18.07 7.48 -5.94
CA ARG A 79 -17.10 8.47 -6.44
C ARG A 79 -15.79 8.35 -5.68
N LEU A 80 -15.83 8.32 -4.35
CA LEU A 80 -14.64 8.18 -3.51
C LEU A 80 -13.85 6.92 -3.84
N ARG A 81 -14.50 5.75 -3.97
CA ARG A 81 -13.85 4.51 -4.36
C ARG A 81 -13.12 4.63 -5.70
N VAL A 82 -13.76 5.19 -6.72
CA VAL A 82 -13.13 5.38 -8.04
C VAL A 82 -11.92 6.31 -7.93
N CYS A 83 -12.04 7.41 -7.20
CA CYS A 83 -10.93 8.34 -6.99
C CYS A 83 -9.75 7.68 -6.27
N LEU A 84 -10.02 6.96 -5.18
CA LEU A 84 -8.99 6.23 -4.43
C LEU A 84 -8.35 5.13 -5.27
N MET A 85 -9.13 4.43 -6.10
CA MET A 85 -8.61 3.39 -7.00
C MET A 85 -7.65 3.99 -8.04
N CYS A 86 -8.01 5.12 -8.65
CA CYS A 86 -7.13 5.84 -9.57
C CYS A 86 -5.83 6.28 -8.89
N LEU A 87 -5.93 6.84 -7.68
CA LEU A 87 -4.76 7.26 -6.91
C LEU A 87 -3.88 6.08 -6.52
N TRP A 88 -4.47 4.95 -6.16
CA TRP A 88 -3.73 3.72 -5.89
C TRP A 88 -2.94 3.26 -7.12
N TYR A 89 -3.53 3.25 -8.32
CA TYR A 89 -2.80 2.94 -9.55
C TYR A 89 -1.65 3.91 -9.81
N CYS A 90 -1.83 5.21 -9.55
CA CYS A 90 -0.75 6.19 -9.63
C CYS A 90 0.35 5.88 -8.60
N GLY A 91 -0.01 5.63 -7.34
CA GLY A 91 0.92 5.26 -6.28
C GLY A 91 1.72 3.99 -6.63
N LYS A 92 1.06 3.00 -7.24
CA LYS A 92 1.71 1.77 -7.73
C LYS A 92 2.74 2.07 -8.80
N ALA A 93 2.42 2.95 -9.77
CA ALA A 93 3.34 3.36 -10.83
C ALA A 93 4.58 4.09 -10.29
N TYR A 94 4.43 4.92 -9.25
CA TYR A 94 5.56 5.57 -8.55
C TYR A 94 6.46 4.59 -7.80
N ASN A 95 5.92 3.44 -7.42
CA ASN A 95 6.64 2.41 -6.69
C ASN A 95 7.26 1.32 -7.58
N GLN A 96 7.18 1.45 -8.90
CA GLN A 96 7.84 0.54 -9.84
C GLN A 96 9.37 0.68 -9.78
N PRO A 97 10.15 -0.40 -9.88
CA PRO A 97 11.61 -0.34 -9.79
C PRO A 97 12.28 0.59 -10.81
N GLN A 98 11.65 0.80 -11.97
CA GLN A 98 12.17 1.67 -13.04
C GLN A 98 11.87 3.15 -12.80
N ASN A 99 11.04 3.48 -11.81
CA ASN A 99 10.61 4.84 -11.55
C ASN A 99 11.45 5.49 -10.44
N SER A 100 12.37 6.35 -10.86
CA SER A 100 13.21 7.15 -9.97
C SER A 100 12.65 8.55 -9.69
N GLU A 101 11.51 8.92 -10.29
CA GLU A 101 10.91 10.22 -10.05
C GLU A 101 10.40 10.32 -8.61
N PRO A 102 10.65 11.46 -7.92
CA PRO A 102 10.09 11.68 -6.60
C PRO A 102 8.57 11.85 -6.68
N LEU A 103 7.88 11.67 -5.56
CA LEU A 103 6.46 12.01 -5.48
C LEU A 103 6.24 13.50 -5.82
N PRO A 104 5.15 13.83 -6.54
CA PRO A 104 4.74 15.21 -6.75
C PRO A 104 4.60 15.96 -5.43
N SER A 105 4.99 17.23 -5.39
CA SER A 105 5.06 17.97 -4.13
C SER A 105 3.70 18.15 -3.47
N TYR A 106 2.61 18.20 -4.27
CA TYR A 106 1.26 18.29 -3.75
C TYR A 106 0.84 17.08 -2.92
N VAL A 107 1.41 15.90 -3.15
CA VAL A 107 1.06 14.69 -2.39
C VAL A 107 1.41 14.92 -0.92
N ARG A 108 2.59 15.49 -0.67
CA ARG A 108 3.05 15.83 0.68
C ARG A 108 2.15 16.87 1.33
N VAL A 109 1.71 17.87 0.57
CA VAL A 109 0.82 18.93 1.09
C VAL A 109 -0.58 18.42 1.41
N VAL A 110 -1.17 17.63 0.51
CA VAL A 110 -2.56 17.14 0.66
C VAL A 110 -2.67 16.11 1.78
N PHE A 111 -1.69 15.21 1.90
CA PHE A 111 -1.72 14.11 2.87
C PHE A 111 -0.98 14.40 4.18
N ALA A 112 -0.27 15.54 4.29
CA ALA A 112 0.22 16.05 5.58
C ALA A 112 -0.90 16.59 6.48
N SER A 113 -2.08 16.90 5.93
CA SER A 113 -3.25 17.27 6.75
C SER A 113 -3.78 16.01 7.46
N PRO A 114 -3.72 15.96 8.80
CA PRO A 114 -4.28 14.84 9.56
C PRO A 114 -5.78 14.69 9.27
N GLU A 115 -6.50 15.79 9.05
CA GLU A 115 -7.94 15.75 8.75
C GLU A 115 -8.24 15.00 7.45
N MET A 116 -7.46 15.22 6.39
CA MET A 116 -7.67 14.55 5.11
C MET A 116 -7.33 13.06 5.22
N THR A 117 -6.17 12.76 5.80
CA THR A 117 -5.69 11.38 5.94
C THR A 117 -6.61 10.57 6.84
N HIS A 118 -6.98 11.08 8.01
CA HIS A 118 -7.92 10.45 8.94
C HIS A 118 -9.28 10.18 8.29
N ARG A 119 -9.82 11.11 7.50
CA ARG A 119 -11.10 10.90 6.80
C ARG A 119 -11.06 9.73 5.81
N ILE A 120 -9.98 9.58 5.07
CA ILE A 120 -9.81 8.46 4.14
C ILE A 120 -9.62 7.15 4.92
N GLN A 121 -8.87 7.24 6.02
CA GLN A 121 -8.49 6.11 6.87
C GLN A 121 -9.62 5.57 7.76
N GLU A 122 -10.61 6.41 8.07
CA GLU A 122 -11.78 6.08 8.90
C GLU A 122 -13.09 6.08 8.11
N GLU A 123 -13.03 6.12 6.78
CA GLU A 123 -14.23 6.10 5.94
C GLU A 123 -15.13 4.91 6.31
N GLU A 124 -16.43 5.18 6.44
CA GLU A 124 -17.43 4.18 6.87
C GLU A 124 -17.51 3.01 5.89
N ASP A 125 -17.35 3.31 4.61
CA ASP A 125 -17.29 2.34 3.53
C ASP A 125 -16.00 1.48 3.60
N PRO A 126 -16.08 0.19 3.96
CA PRO A 126 -14.90 -0.65 4.16
C PRO A 126 -14.03 -0.76 2.92
N ALA A 127 -14.63 -0.77 1.73
CA ALA A 127 -13.89 -0.87 0.47
C ALA A 127 -13.09 0.41 0.20
N ALA A 128 -13.71 1.58 0.36
CA ALA A 128 -13.02 2.85 0.21
C ALA A 128 -11.89 2.99 1.24
N ARG A 129 -12.15 2.62 2.50
CA ARG A 129 -11.17 2.63 3.57
C ARG A 129 -9.94 1.77 3.26
N VAL A 130 -10.15 0.54 2.78
CA VAL A 130 -9.05 -0.37 2.39
C VAL A 130 -8.23 0.22 1.24
N ILE A 131 -8.87 0.69 0.17
CA ILE A 131 -8.16 1.29 -0.98
C ILE A 131 -7.38 2.53 -0.54
N GLY A 132 -7.99 3.37 0.31
CA GLY A 132 -7.38 4.58 0.84
C GLY A 132 -6.13 4.30 1.69
N ARG A 133 -6.21 3.33 2.61
CA ARG A 133 -5.05 2.86 3.39
C ARG A 133 -3.96 2.25 2.50
N CYS A 134 -4.33 1.46 1.49
CA CYS A 134 -3.38 0.90 0.53
C CYS A 134 -2.66 2.00 -0.26
N PHE A 135 -3.39 3.02 -0.72
CA PHE A 135 -2.78 4.18 -1.37
C PHE A 135 -1.85 4.95 -0.41
N GLY A 136 -2.29 5.22 0.82
CA GLY A 136 -1.46 5.84 1.86
C GLY A 136 -0.17 5.07 2.09
N ALA A 137 -0.25 3.74 2.18
CA ALA A 137 0.93 2.90 2.36
C ALA A 137 1.92 2.99 1.19
N LEU A 138 1.44 3.08 -0.05
CA LEU A 138 2.30 3.31 -1.22
C LEU A 138 2.93 4.72 -1.23
N VAL A 139 2.22 5.73 -0.73
CA VAL A 139 2.78 7.07 -0.52
C VAL A 139 3.87 7.02 0.54
N ALA A 140 3.63 6.40 1.70
CA ALA A 140 4.63 6.28 2.76
C ALA A 140 5.90 5.56 2.30
N LYS A 141 5.76 4.42 1.61
CA LYS A 141 6.90 3.68 1.02
C LYS A 141 7.71 4.55 0.08
N LYS A 142 7.05 5.25 -0.84
CA LYS A 142 7.78 6.06 -1.84
C LYS A 142 8.41 7.28 -1.19
N LEU A 143 7.71 7.91 -0.25
CA LEU A 143 8.20 9.09 0.47
C LEU A 143 9.42 8.75 1.34
N SER A 144 9.42 7.62 2.04
CA SER A 144 10.61 7.17 2.78
C SER A 144 11.80 6.93 1.85
N SER A 145 11.56 6.28 0.71
CA SER A 145 12.58 6.06 -0.30
C SER A 145 13.14 7.37 -0.89
N ASP A 146 12.28 8.36 -1.15
CA ASP A 146 12.68 9.69 -1.60
C ASP A 146 13.55 10.39 -0.54
N ILE A 147 13.17 10.32 0.74
CA ILE A 147 13.92 10.88 1.87
C ILE A 147 15.29 10.20 2.01
N ASP A 148 15.37 8.87 1.98
CA ASP A 148 16.62 8.12 2.06
C ASP A 148 17.60 8.56 0.95
N SER A 149 17.08 8.75 -0.26
CA SER A 149 17.86 9.21 -1.41
C SER A 149 18.39 10.64 -1.24
N HIS A 150 17.65 11.50 -0.53
CA HIS A 150 17.99 12.89 -0.25
C HIS A 150 18.96 13.02 0.94
N ASN A 151 18.77 12.23 1.99
CA ASN A 151 19.65 12.15 3.15
C ASN A 151 21.06 11.70 2.75
N THR A 152 21.16 10.74 1.82
CA THR A 152 22.45 10.33 1.23
C THR A 152 23.20 11.49 0.56
N ARG A 153 22.49 12.56 0.18
CA ARG A 153 23.04 13.79 -0.43
C ARG A 153 23.17 14.95 0.57
N GLY A 154 22.93 14.70 1.86
CA GLY A 154 23.01 15.72 2.92
C GLY A 154 21.86 16.74 2.93
N VAL A 155 20.73 16.43 2.27
CA VAL A 155 19.55 17.30 2.29
C VAL A 155 18.72 16.97 3.53
N PRO A 156 18.35 17.96 4.37
CA PRO A 156 17.56 17.73 5.57
C PRO A 156 16.12 17.33 5.23
N VAL A 157 15.54 16.49 6.06
CA VAL A 157 14.13 16.09 5.99
C VAL A 157 13.23 17.32 6.23
N LYS A 158 12.24 17.51 5.38
CA LYS A 158 11.31 18.64 5.47
C LYS A 158 10.15 18.31 6.41
N GLU A 159 9.67 19.32 7.13
CA GLU A 159 8.52 19.18 8.05
C GLU A 159 7.28 18.56 7.37
N GLY A 160 6.96 18.98 6.14
CA GLY A 160 5.84 18.42 5.40
C GLY A 160 6.01 16.94 5.01
N GLU A 161 7.23 16.44 4.93
CA GLU A 161 7.51 15.01 4.70
C GLU A 161 7.24 14.20 5.97
N LEU A 162 7.72 14.69 7.12
CA LEU A 162 7.45 14.09 8.43
C LEU A 162 5.96 14.11 8.75
N ALA A 163 5.28 15.24 8.59
CA ALA A 163 3.85 15.36 8.84
C ALA A 163 3.02 14.40 7.97
N CYS A 164 3.38 14.25 6.69
CA CYS A 164 2.73 13.30 5.79
C CYS A 164 2.91 11.85 6.24
N LEU A 165 4.14 11.44 6.58
CA LEU A 165 4.41 10.10 7.10
C LEU A 165 3.68 9.84 8.42
N SER A 166 3.70 10.82 9.34
CA SER A 166 3.04 10.76 10.65
C SER A 166 1.54 10.55 10.50
N ALA A 167 0.90 11.33 9.63
CA ALA A 167 -0.53 11.22 9.37
C ALA A 167 -0.89 9.88 8.73
N ILE A 168 -0.07 9.37 7.80
CA ILE A 168 -0.35 8.07 7.14
C ILE A 168 -0.15 6.90 8.10
N LEU A 169 0.91 6.92 8.90
CA LEU A 169 1.28 5.84 9.80
C LEU A 169 0.53 5.91 11.14
N ASP A 170 -0.21 6.99 11.39
CA ASP A 170 -0.99 7.26 12.61
C ASP A 170 -0.10 7.24 13.88
N THR A 171 0.94 8.07 13.83
CA THR A 171 2.03 8.15 14.84
C THR A 171 2.55 9.59 14.93
N GLU A 172 3.40 9.88 15.91
CA GLU A 172 4.02 11.19 16.07
C GLU A 172 5.22 11.40 15.13
N SER A 173 5.43 12.63 14.67
CA SER A 173 6.58 12.97 13.81
C SER A 173 7.93 12.70 14.45
N ARG A 174 8.01 12.72 15.78
CA ARG A 174 9.21 12.35 16.53
C ARG A 174 9.54 10.87 16.37
N GLU A 175 8.54 10.00 16.41
CA GLU A 175 8.72 8.54 16.23
C GLU A 175 9.13 8.25 14.78
N VAL A 176 8.45 8.88 13.81
CA VAL A 176 8.82 8.79 12.38
C VAL A 176 10.26 9.21 12.14
N MET A 177 10.71 10.31 12.76
CA MET A 177 12.09 10.78 12.63
C MET A 177 13.09 9.75 13.18
N SER A 178 12.75 9.05 14.27
CA SER A 178 13.55 7.94 14.79
C SER A 178 13.61 6.78 13.79
N TRP A 179 12.47 6.39 13.23
CA TRP A 179 12.37 5.28 12.27
C TRP A 179 13.09 5.55 10.95
N LEU A 180 13.17 6.81 10.51
CA LEU A 180 13.98 7.18 9.34
C LEU A 180 15.48 6.95 9.55
N GLY A 181 15.94 6.83 10.80
CA GLY A 181 17.32 6.45 11.14
C GLY A 181 17.56 4.94 11.15
N GLU A 182 16.51 4.12 11.10
CA GLU A 182 16.57 2.68 11.29
C GLU A 182 16.12 1.92 10.03
N PRO A 183 17.03 1.17 9.37
CA PRO A 183 16.68 0.44 8.14
C PRO A 183 15.49 -0.50 8.32
N GLY A 184 14.44 -0.31 7.52
CA GLY A 184 13.26 -1.16 7.51
C GLY A 184 12.19 -0.80 8.55
N ALA A 185 12.46 0.14 9.48
CA ALA A 185 11.50 0.51 10.52
C ALA A 185 10.23 1.15 9.95
N ILE A 186 10.37 2.08 8.99
CA ILE A 186 9.23 2.68 8.29
C ILE A 186 8.44 1.62 7.51
N GLU A 187 9.12 0.70 6.82
CA GLU A 187 8.45 -0.36 6.06
C GLU A 187 7.65 -1.30 6.96
N LEU A 188 8.20 -1.69 8.12
CA LEU A 188 7.50 -2.53 9.09
C LEU A 188 6.30 -1.79 9.71
N ALA A 189 6.48 -0.54 10.14
CA ALA A 189 5.40 0.29 10.68
C ALA A 189 4.26 0.46 9.66
N ASN A 190 4.60 0.61 8.38
CA ASN A 190 3.64 0.73 7.29
C ASN A 190 2.84 -0.56 7.07
N ILE A 191 3.49 -1.73 7.13
CA ILE A 191 2.80 -3.03 7.07
C ILE A 191 1.88 -3.20 8.28
N VAL A 192 2.35 -2.89 9.49
CA VAL A 192 1.55 -2.97 10.72
C VAL A 192 0.32 -2.05 10.63
N SER A 193 0.51 -0.79 10.25
CA SER A 193 -0.58 0.19 10.07
C SER A 193 -1.62 -0.29 9.04
N LEU A 194 -1.16 -0.88 7.94
CA LEU A 194 -2.04 -1.47 6.94
C LEU A 194 -2.86 -2.64 7.50
N MET A 195 -2.27 -3.50 8.33
CA MET A 195 -2.96 -4.70 8.84
C MET A 195 -3.92 -4.44 10.01
N LEU A 196 -3.66 -3.45 10.87
CA LEU A 196 -4.46 -3.16 12.07
C LEU A 196 -5.95 -2.91 11.77
N VAL A 197 -6.27 -2.40 10.58
CA VAL A 197 -7.63 -2.01 10.18
C VAL A 197 -8.47 -3.21 9.68
N HIS A 198 -7.87 -4.40 9.60
CA HIS A 198 -8.44 -5.53 8.85
C HIS A 198 -8.88 -6.74 9.67
N ALA A 199 -8.86 -6.65 11.01
CA ALA A 199 -9.30 -7.75 11.87
C ALA A 199 -10.76 -8.19 11.61
N ASP A 200 -11.66 -7.26 11.25
CA ASP A 200 -13.09 -7.57 11.05
C ASP A 200 -13.56 -7.64 9.59
N PRO A 201 -13.19 -6.71 8.67
CA PRO A 201 -13.78 -6.69 7.32
C PRO A 201 -13.19 -7.71 6.33
N LEU A 202 -11.92 -8.11 6.51
CA LEU A 202 -11.24 -9.05 5.61
C LEU A 202 -11.50 -10.53 5.96
N VAL A 203 -11.94 -10.79 7.19
CA VAL A 203 -12.24 -12.15 7.68
C VAL A 203 -13.62 -12.62 7.23
N GLY A 204 -14.54 -11.70 6.90
CA GLY A 204 -15.93 -12.02 6.62
C GLY A 204 -16.30 -12.43 5.19
N ASP A 205 -15.35 -12.66 4.28
CA ASP A 205 -15.58 -13.04 2.86
C ASP A 205 -16.51 -12.07 2.08
N LYS A 206 -16.65 -10.83 2.57
CA LYS A 206 -17.56 -9.79 2.04
C LYS A 206 -16.86 -8.74 1.19
N MET A 207 -15.54 -8.83 1.04
CA MET A 207 -14.77 -7.82 0.33
C MET A 207 -14.85 -8.04 -1.18
N PRO A 208 -15.12 -7.00 -1.98
CA PRO A 208 -15.04 -7.08 -3.44
C PRO A 208 -13.66 -7.56 -3.90
N SER A 209 -13.63 -8.35 -4.98
CA SER A 209 -12.39 -8.98 -5.48
C SER A 209 -11.35 -7.98 -5.95
N ASP A 210 -11.78 -6.85 -6.50
CA ASP A 210 -10.93 -5.72 -6.90
C ASP A 210 -10.24 -5.08 -5.68
N VAL A 211 -10.96 -4.93 -4.57
CA VAL A 211 -10.39 -4.40 -3.32
C VAL A 211 -9.40 -5.37 -2.70
N LEU A 212 -9.70 -6.68 -2.72
CA LEU A 212 -8.76 -7.70 -2.26
C LEU A 212 -7.49 -7.73 -3.12
N HIS A 213 -7.61 -7.56 -4.43
CA HIS A 213 -6.48 -7.45 -5.34
C HIS A 213 -5.59 -6.25 -5.00
N VAL A 214 -6.19 -5.06 -4.80
CA VAL A 214 -5.50 -3.85 -4.36
C VAL A 214 -4.70 -4.09 -3.08
N PHE A 215 -5.34 -4.72 -2.09
CA PHE A 215 -4.72 -5.04 -0.82
C PHE A 215 -3.52 -5.97 -0.99
N LYS A 216 -3.71 -7.11 -1.66
CA LYS A 216 -2.66 -8.12 -1.87
C LYS A 216 -1.47 -7.57 -2.64
N GLU A 217 -1.72 -6.81 -3.71
CA GLU A 217 -0.62 -6.20 -4.47
C GLU A 217 0.13 -5.15 -3.66
N THR A 218 -0.57 -4.36 -2.85
CA THR A 218 0.06 -3.39 -1.95
C THR A 218 0.92 -4.09 -0.93
N LEU A 219 0.39 -5.12 -0.26
CA LEU A 219 1.12 -5.91 0.71
C LEU A 219 2.37 -6.52 0.07
N ASN A 220 2.26 -7.14 -1.10
CA ASN A 220 3.42 -7.69 -1.80
C ASN A 220 4.50 -6.62 -2.09
N ILE A 221 4.12 -5.42 -2.54
CA ILE A 221 5.07 -4.31 -2.76
C ILE A 221 5.79 -3.93 -1.45
N LEU A 222 5.07 -3.84 -0.34
CA LEU A 222 5.64 -3.50 0.96
C LEU A 222 6.54 -4.63 1.48
N SER A 223 6.09 -5.88 1.43
CA SER A 223 6.83 -7.07 1.88
C SER A 223 8.17 -7.19 1.18
N GLN A 224 8.20 -7.06 -0.16
CA GLN A 224 9.46 -7.13 -0.92
C GLN A 224 10.43 -6.01 -0.53
N THR A 225 9.91 -4.84 -0.19
CA THR A 225 10.73 -3.70 0.23
C THR A 225 11.30 -3.92 1.62
N LEU A 226 10.48 -4.40 2.55
CA LEU A 226 10.90 -4.75 3.89
C LEU A 226 11.96 -5.85 3.85
N LEU A 227 11.72 -6.96 3.15
CA LEU A 227 12.65 -8.09 3.05
C LEU A 227 14.02 -7.67 2.47
N GLY A 228 14.07 -6.66 1.59
CA GLY A 228 15.31 -6.09 1.09
C GLY A 228 16.06 -5.18 2.10
N LYS A 229 15.42 -4.81 3.21
CA LYS A 229 15.91 -3.89 4.25
C LYS A 229 16.03 -4.51 5.64
N ILE A 230 15.51 -5.73 5.88
CA ILE A 230 15.60 -6.38 7.19
C ILE A 230 17.08 -6.58 7.55
N HIS A 231 17.51 -5.83 8.56
CA HIS A 231 18.73 -6.03 9.31
C HIS A 231 18.35 -6.31 10.77
N ALA A 232 19.27 -6.83 11.58
CA ALA A 232 18.98 -7.38 12.91
C ALA A 232 18.41 -6.38 13.94
N ASP A 233 18.35 -5.08 13.61
CA ASP A 233 18.06 -3.98 14.53
C ASP A 233 16.75 -3.25 14.18
N LEU A 234 15.66 -3.99 14.02
CA LEU A 234 14.32 -3.41 13.85
C LEU A 234 13.69 -3.04 15.21
N PRO A 235 12.83 -2.00 15.26
CA PRO A 235 12.12 -1.62 16.47
C PRO A 235 11.31 -2.78 17.11
N LEU A 236 11.65 -3.13 18.36
CA LEU A 236 10.96 -4.20 19.10
C LEU A 236 9.44 -4.01 19.23
N PRO A 237 8.90 -2.79 19.50
CA PRO A 237 7.45 -2.60 19.60
C PRO A 237 6.70 -2.98 18.30
N GLN A 238 7.26 -2.62 17.15
CA GLN A 238 6.69 -2.86 15.83
C GLN A 238 6.76 -4.36 15.47
N ILE A 239 7.85 -5.04 15.85
CA ILE A 239 7.98 -6.49 15.69
C ILE A 239 6.92 -7.21 16.54
N ALA A 240 6.76 -6.80 17.80
CA ALA A 240 5.76 -7.37 18.70
C ALA A 240 4.33 -7.17 18.16
N GLN A 241 4.02 -5.96 17.68
CA GLN A 241 2.73 -5.64 17.10
C GLN A 241 2.47 -6.43 15.80
N PHE A 242 3.50 -6.60 14.96
CA PHE A 242 3.42 -7.46 13.77
C PHE A 242 3.07 -8.90 14.15
N HIS A 243 3.79 -9.50 15.11
CA HIS A 243 3.55 -10.88 15.55
C HIS A 243 2.17 -11.05 16.19
N GLU A 244 1.70 -10.06 16.95
CA GLU A 244 0.35 -10.07 17.50
C GLU A 244 -0.70 -10.15 16.38
N ILE A 245 -0.59 -9.29 15.37
CA ILE A 245 -1.51 -9.27 14.23
C ILE A 245 -1.41 -10.56 13.42
N TYR A 246 -0.19 -11.04 13.14
CA TYR A 246 0.07 -12.27 12.41
C TYR A 246 -0.58 -13.49 13.09
N SER A 247 -0.53 -13.57 14.43
CA SER A 247 -1.15 -14.66 15.20
C SER A 247 -2.67 -14.71 15.12
N LYS A 248 -3.30 -13.57 14.82
CA LYS A 248 -4.76 -13.39 14.69
C LYS A 248 -5.22 -13.35 13.22
N ALA A 249 -4.29 -13.36 12.27
CA ALA A 249 -4.60 -13.23 10.85
C ALA A 249 -5.32 -14.47 10.29
N PRO A 250 -6.23 -14.31 9.32
CA PRO A 250 -6.82 -15.44 8.61
C PRO A 250 -5.75 -16.17 7.78
N ASN A 251 -5.89 -17.49 7.60
CA ASN A 251 -4.89 -18.35 6.95
C ASN A 251 -4.34 -17.79 5.63
N TRP A 252 -5.19 -17.23 4.77
CA TRP A 252 -4.76 -16.68 3.48
C TRP A 252 -3.82 -15.49 3.63
N LEU A 253 -3.97 -14.69 4.71
CA LEU A 253 -3.10 -13.56 5.01
C LEU A 253 -1.83 -14.03 5.71
N THR A 254 -1.93 -15.05 6.56
CA THR A 254 -0.77 -15.72 7.17
C THR A 254 0.20 -16.25 6.11
N ASP A 255 -0.31 -16.84 5.03
CA ASP A 255 0.52 -17.31 3.92
C ASP A 255 1.31 -16.17 3.24
N GLU A 256 0.69 -15.01 3.05
CA GLU A 256 1.32 -13.81 2.45
C GLU A 256 2.36 -13.17 3.39
N LEU A 257 2.13 -13.25 4.70
CA LEU A 257 2.99 -12.64 5.73
C LEU A 257 4.09 -13.56 6.23
N ARG A 258 4.02 -14.86 5.93
CA ARG A 258 4.94 -15.89 6.45
C ARG A 258 6.40 -15.50 6.25
N GLN A 259 6.76 -15.02 5.06
CA GLN A 259 8.14 -14.65 4.75
C GLN A 259 8.66 -13.51 5.63
N ILE A 260 7.80 -12.54 5.99
CA ILE A 260 8.16 -11.47 6.92
C ILE A 260 8.32 -12.06 8.32
N SER A 261 7.35 -12.85 8.77
CA SER A 261 7.38 -13.49 10.10
C SER A 261 8.65 -14.32 10.32
N ASP A 262 9.07 -15.08 9.30
CA ASP A 262 10.26 -15.93 9.36
C ASP A 262 11.57 -15.11 9.38
N ALA A 263 11.55 -13.92 8.78
CA ALA A 263 12.70 -13.02 8.72
C ALA A 263 12.82 -12.12 9.97
N LEU A 264 11.74 -11.91 10.72
CA LEU A 264 11.75 -11.11 11.94
C LEU A 264 12.26 -11.91 13.14
N PRO A 265 12.97 -11.27 14.09
CA PRO A 265 13.32 -11.91 15.36
C PRO A 265 12.07 -12.45 16.07
N THR A 266 12.12 -13.72 16.46
CA THR A 266 11.06 -14.40 17.22
C THR A 266 11.18 -14.17 18.73
N GLY A 267 12.31 -13.61 19.17
CA GLY A 267 12.59 -13.32 20.56
C GLY A 267 12.42 -11.84 20.88
N ILE A 268 11.42 -11.52 21.71
CA ILE A 268 11.73 -10.71 22.88
C ILE A 268 12.65 -11.60 23.71
N ALA A 269 13.95 -11.60 23.39
CA ALA A 269 14.92 -11.97 24.40
C ALA A 269 14.67 -10.96 25.52
N VAL A 270 14.06 -11.45 26.61
CA VAL A 270 14.07 -10.75 27.88
C VAL A 270 15.51 -10.31 28.09
N PHE A 271 15.78 -9.02 27.89
CA PHE A 271 17.04 -8.44 28.30
C PHE A 271 17.16 -8.80 29.79
N PRO A 272 18.24 -9.47 30.23
CA PRO A 272 18.39 -9.76 31.64
C PRO A 272 18.53 -8.42 32.35
N GLU A 273 17.47 -8.01 33.01
CA GLU A 273 17.41 -6.95 34.00
C GLU A 273 18.22 -7.41 35.22
N ALA A 274 19.55 -7.52 35.07
CA ALA A 274 20.43 -8.04 36.10
C ALA A 274 21.87 -7.58 35.89
N GLN A 275 22.12 -6.27 35.74
CA GLN A 275 23.48 -5.74 35.93
C GLN A 275 23.56 -4.34 36.58
N LEU A 276 22.52 -3.89 37.28
CA LEU A 276 22.59 -2.69 38.12
C LEU A 276 21.93 -2.94 39.49
N ALA A 277 22.47 -3.92 40.24
CA ALA A 277 22.25 -4.04 41.68
C ALA A 277 23.34 -4.92 42.31
N GLN A 278 24.61 -4.53 42.19
CA GLN A 278 25.64 -5.01 43.11
C GLN A 278 26.63 -3.89 43.48
N GLU A 279 26.10 -2.71 43.74
CA GLU A 279 26.68 -1.79 44.69
C GLU A 279 25.58 -1.47 45.70
N SER A 280 25.88 -1.60 46.99
CA SER A 280 25.04 -1.21 48.14
C SER A 280 24.19 -2.30 48.84
N SER A 281 24.86 -3.13 49.64
CA SER A 281 24.39 -3.45 51.00
C SER A 281 25.66 -3.56 51.86
N TRP A 282 26.05 -2.54 52.63
CA TRP A 282 25.61 -2.32 54.03
C TRP A 282 25.63 -3.66 54.81
N THR A 283 26.37 -3.87 55.89
CA THR A 283 26.75 -2.97 56.99
C THR A 283 27.70 -3.72 57.93
N ASN A 284 28.61 -2.99 58.59
CA ASN A 284 29.04 -3.07 60.00
C ASN A 284 29.35 -4.44 60.63
N ILE A 285 30.44 -4.55 61.40
CA ILE A 285 30.53 -4.41 62.87
C ILE A 285 31.95 -4.98 63.16
N SER A 286 32.89 -4.47 63.96
CA SER A 286 32.93 -3.43 64.99
C SER A 286 34.34 -3.41 65.62
N HIS A 287 34.61 -2.36 66.39
CA HIS A 287 35.31 -2.37 67.68
C HIS A 287 36.86 -2.35 67.76
N VAL A 288 37.33 -1.21 68.32
CA VAL A 288 38.07 -1.10 69.60
C VAL A 288 39.57 -0.82 69.53
N SER A 289 39.87 0.34 70.15
CA SER A 289 41.12 0.86 70.70
C SER A 289 42.12 1.49 69.74
#